data_AF-A0A6B3NLY8-F1
#
_entry.id   AF-A0A6B3NLY8-F1
#
_cell.length_a   1.000
_cell.length_b   1.000
_cell.length_c   1.000
_cell.angle_alpha   90.00
_cell.angle_beta   90.00
_cell.angle_gamma   90.00
#
_symmetry.space_group_name_H-M   'P 1'
#
loop_
_entity.id
_entity.type
_entity.pdbx_description
1 polymer ?
#
loop_
_entity_poly.entity_id
_entity_poly.type
_entity_poly.pdbx_seq_one_letter_code
_entity_poly.pdbx_strand_id
1 'polypeptide(L)' 'CFINRWFGDPKLELHNIEYSGDTIQTIWTLSWTTPLPWKPRIAIPGWSELKLNAEGLIACHIDHWNISRLDVIKQHFW' A
#
# COMPACT_ATOMS: atom_id res chain seq x y z
N CYS A 1 2.12 -9.53 18.13
CA CYS A 1 2.35 -8.20 17.54
C CYS A 1 1.07 -7.64 16.94
N PHE A 2 0.88 -6.32 17.00
CA PHE A 2 -0.24 -5.57 16.40
C PHE A 2 -0.46 -5.93 14.92
N ILE A 3 0.62 -6.01 14.13
CA ILE A 3 0.61 -6.33 12.70
C ILE A 3 -0.07 -7.68 12.41
N ASN A 4 0.30 -8.74 13.12
CA ASN A 4 -0.21 -10.09 12.86
C ASN A 4 -1.69 -10.28 13.24
N ARG A 5 -2.25 -9.36 14.05
CA ARG A 5 -3.64 -9.41 14.47
C ARG A 5 -4.55 -8.61 13.54
N TRP A 6 -4.06 -7.47 13.04
CA TRP A 6 -4.88 -6.52 12.27
C TRP A 6 -4.78 -6.68 10.76
N PHE A 7 -3.73 -7.33 10.26
CA PHE A 7 -3.50 -7.57 8.84
C PHE A 7 -3.60 -9.07 8.54
N GLY A 8 -4.82 -9.60 8.49
CA GLY A 8 -5.07 -10.95 7.99
C GLY A 8 -4.94 -10.99 6.47
N ASP A 9 -4.31 -12.02 5.92
CA ASP A 9 -4.13 -12.22 4.47
C ASP A 9 -3.70 -10.95 3.70
N PRO A 10 -2.61 -10.27 4.11
CA PRO A 10 -2.16 -9.07 3.42
C PRO A 10 -1.69 -9.45 2.01
N LYS A 11 -2.21 -8.76 1.01
CA LYS A 11 -1.87 -8.93 -0.40
C LYS A 11 -1.57 -7.57 -1.00
N LEU A 12 -0.33 -7.40 -1.46
CA LEU A 12 0.09 -6.26 -2.28
C LEU A 12 0.06 -6.71 -3.74
N GLU A 13 -0.83 -6.13 -4.52
CA GLU A 13 -0.90 -6.35 -5.97
C GLU A 13 -0.17 -5.20 -6.65
N LEU A 14 0.91 -5.51 -7.35
CA LEU A 14 1.69 -4.55 -8.11
C LEU A 14 1.22 -4.57 -9.55
N HIS A 15 0.66 -3.45 -10.01
CA HIS A 15 0.06 -3.33 -11.34
C HIS A 15 1.06 -2.83 -12.38
N ASN A 16 1.95 -1.92 -11.97
CA ASN A 16 2.93 -1.32 -12.86
C ASN A 16 4.20 -0.90 -12.11
N ILE A 17 5.31 -0.89 -12.82
CA ILE A 17 6.59 -0.35 -12.35
C ILE A 17 7.17 0.49 -13.48
N GLU A 18 7.43 1.75 -13.21
CA GLU A 18 8.06 2.68 -14.14
C GLU A 18 9.39 3.16 -13.56
N TYR A 19 10.39 3.26 -14.42
CA TYR A 19 11.73 3.73 -14.06
C TYR A 19 12.01 5.01 -14.81
N SER A 20 12.39 6.06 -14.08
CA SER A 20 12.74 7.36 -14.64
C SER A 20 14.00 7.89 -13.94
N GLY A 21 15.16 7.64 -14.56
CA GLY A 21 16.45 8.03 -14.00
C GLY A 21 16.75 7.33 -12.67
N ASP A 22 16.83 8.12 -11.60
CA ASP A 22 17.05 7.68 -10.22
C ASP A 22 15.75 7.38 -9.47
N THR A 23 14.59 7.51 -10.12
CA THR A 23 13.28 7.35 -9.48
C THR A 23 12.58 6.12 -10.03
N ILE A 24 12.09 5.25 -9.13
CA ILE A 24 11.22 4.12 -9.43
C ILE A 24 9.83 4.48 -8.94
N GLN A 25 8.85 4.44 -9.82
CA GLN A 25 7.45 4.59 -9.45
C GLN A 25 6.75 3.24 -9.55
N THR A 26 6.01 2.87 -8.52
CA THR A 26 5.25 1.61 -8.47
C THR A 26 3.78 1.92 -8.28
N ILE A 27 2.90 1.31 -9.08
CA ILE A 27 1.44 1.43 -8.92
C ILE A 27 0.93 0.13 -8.32
N TRP A 28 0.23 0.21 -7.19
CA TRP A 28 -0.16 -0.96 -6.42
C TRP A 28 -1.55 -0.84 -5.79
N THR A 29 -2.11 -1.99 -5.41
CA THR A 29 -3.26 -2.10 -4.51
C THR A 29 -2.88 -2.96 -3.32
N LEU A 30 -2.93 -2.39 -2.12
CA LEU A 30 -2.73 -3.10 -0.87
C LEU A 30 -4.09 -3.53 -0.34
N SER A 31 -4.26 -4.82 -0.12
CA SER A 31 -5.49 -5.34 0.46
C SER A 31 -5.21 -6.24 1.65
N TRP A 32 -6.11 -6.24 2.64
CA TRP A 32 -6.02 -7.11 3.80
C TRP A 32 -7.40 -7.32 4.41
N THR A 33 -7.53 -8.38 5.21
CA THR A 33 -8.72 -8.72 5.97
C THR A 33 -8.51 -8.29 7.43
N THR A 34 -9.42 -7.48 7.96
CA THR A 34 -9.32 -7.08 9.38
C THR A 34 -9.98 -8.11 10.30
N PRO A 35 -9.53 -8.25 11.56
CA PRO A 35 -10.01 -9.25 12.51
C PRO A 35 -11.37 -8.89 13.15
N LEU A 36 -12.20 -8.11 12.45
CA LEU A 36 -13.56 -7.78 12.90
C LEU A 36 -14.50 -8.98 12.69
N PRO A 37 -15.62 -9.09 13.44
CA PRO A 37 -16.50 -10.26 13.36
C PRO A 37 -17.00 -10.59 11.94
N TRP A 38 -17.20 -9.57 11.10
CA TRP A 38 -17.64 -9.71 9.71
C TRP A 38 -16.49 -9.73 8.69
N LYS A 39 -15.23 -9.73 9.15
CA LYS A 39 -14.00 -9.88 8.34
C LYS A 39 -13.99 -8.99 7.08
N PRO A 40 -14.15 -7.66 7.19
CA PRO A 40 -14.19 -6.81 6.02
C PRO A 40 -12.83 -6.82 5.32
N ARG A 41 -12.88 -6.87 3.98
CA ARG A 41 -11.71 -6.82 3.11
C ARG A 41 -11.43 -5.37 2.76
N ILE A 42 -10.32 -4.85 3.25
CA ILE A 42 -9.85 -3.50 2.93
C ILE A 42 -9.01 -3.57 1.67
N ALA A 43 -9.16 -2.58 0.80
CA ALA A 43 -8.33 -2.34 -0.38
C ALA A 43 -7.98 -0.86 -0.48
N ILE A 44 -6.68 -0.58 -0.56
CA ILE A 44 -6.10 0.75 -0.74
C ILE A 44 -5.33 0.74 -2.05
N PRO A 45 -5.85 1.36 -3.12
CA PRO A 45 -5.04 1.66 -4.30
C PRO A 45 -4.10 2.82 -4.01
N GLY A 46 -2.89 2.77 -4.56
CA GLY A 46 -1.87 3.78 -4.35
C GLY A 46 -0.72 3.67 -5.32
N TRP A 47 0.25 4.55 -5.15
CA TRP A 47 1.55 4.43 -5.79
C TRP A 47 2.66 4.79 -4.82
N SER A 48 3.84 4.22 -5.04
CA SER A 48 5.05 4.61 -4.30
C SER A 48 6.06 5.23 -5.23
N GLU A 49 6.78 6.22 -4.72
CA GLU A 49 7.96 6.81 -5.36
C GLU A 49 9.19 6.43 -4.54
N LEU A 50 10.12 5.73 -5.17
CA LEU A 50 11.38 5.30 -4.61
C LEU A 50 12.49 6.09 -5.29
N LYS A 51 13.23 6.91 -4.54
CA LYS A 51 14.41 7.60 -5.07
C LYS A 51 15.66 6.85 -4.67
N LEU A 52 16.50 6.58 -5.66
CA LEU A 52 17.78 5.91 -5.51
C LEU A 52 18.90 6.94 -5.27
N ASN A 53 19.89 6.59 -4.46
CA ASN A 53 21.14 7.35 -4.39
C ASN A 53 22.08 6.97 -5.54
N ALA A 54 23.26 7.61 -5.60
CA ALA A 54 24.28 7.33 -6.61
C ALA A 54 24.84 5.89 -6.56
N GLU A 55 24.62 5.16 -5.45
CA GLU A 55 25.02 3.77 -5.27
C GLU A 55 23.90 2.79 -5.66
N GLY A 56 22.75 3.30 -6.12
CA GLY A 56 21.58 2.49 -6.48
C GLY A 56 20.74 2.01 -5.30
N LEU A 57 20.96 2.53 -4.09
CA LEU A 57 20.20 2.20 -2.89
C LEU A 57 18.98 3.10 -2.74
N ILE A 58 17.88 2.57 -2.21
CA ILE A 58 16.66 3.35 -1.93
C ILE A 58 16.96 4.35 -0.81
N ALA A 59 17.07 5.62 -1.17
CA ALA A 59 17.32 6.73 -0.25
C ALA A 59 16.03 7.40 0.23
N CYS A 60 14.95 7.30 -0.55
CA CYS A 60 13.65 7.84 -0.19
C CYS A 60 12.54 6.90 -0.65
N HIS A 61 11.52 6.74 0.18
CA HIS A 61 10.30 6.00 -0.14
C HIS A 61 9.11 6.84 0.28
N ILE A 62 8.30 7.26 -0.68
CA ILE A 62 7.09 8.06 -0.46
C ILE A 62 5.89 7.25 -0.94
N ASP A 63 4.93 7.01 -0.06
CA ASP A 63 3.68 6.31 -0.38
C ASP A 63 2.52 7.30 -0.53
N HIS A 64 1.84 7.23 -1.65
CA HIS A 64 0.66 8.02 -1.95
C HIS A 64 -0.57 7.12 -2.03
N TRP A 65 -1.61 7.47 -1.27
CA TRP A 65 -2.86 6.74 -1.27
C TRP A 65 -3.85 7.44 -2.19
N ASN A 66 -4.42 6.69 -3.15
CA ASN A 66 -5.42 7.21 -4.07
C ASN A 66 -6.85 7.15 -3.48
N ILE A 67 -6.95 7.13 -2.15
CA ILE A 67 -8.21 7.03 -1.42
C ILE A 67 -8.13 7.87 -0.14
N SER A 68 -9.23 8.51 0.22
CA SER A 68 -9.28 9.27 1.47
C SER A 68 -9.24 8.33 2.69
N ARG A 69 -8.65 8.80 3.78
CA ARG A 69 -8.62 8.06 5.06
C ARG A 69 -10.04 7.70 5.55
N LEU A 70 -11.03 8.54 5.25
CA LEU A 70 -12.42 8.30 5.62
C LEU A 70 -13.03 7.16 4.82
N ASP A 71 -12.71 7.05 3.53
CA ASP A 71 -13.23 5.96 2.68
C ASP A 71 -12.60 4.61 3.07
N VAL A 72 -11.35 4.60 3.55
CA VAL A 72 -10.75 3.40 4.16
C VAL A 72 -11.51 2.97 5.41
N ILE A 73 -11.92 3.92 6.26
CA ILE A 73 -12.72 3.61 7.45
C ILE A 73 -14.10 3.08 7.06
N LYS A 74 -14.74 3.63 6.02
CA LYS A 74 -16.05 3.15 5.53
C LYS A 74 -16.01 1.67 5.15
N GLN A 75 -14.94 1.21 4.50
CA GLN A 75 -14.76 -0.21 4.14
C GLN A 75 -14.80 -1.17 5.35
N HIS A 76 -14.59 -0.66 6.57
CA HIS A 76 -14.73 -1.48 7.78
C HIS A 76 -16.19 -1.73 8.16
N PHE A 77 -17.14 -0.94 7.68
CA PHE A 77 -18.54 -0.99 8.12
C PHE A 77 -19.52 -1.31 6.98
N TRP A 78 -19.15 -1.02 5.73
CA TRP A 78 -19.99 -1.16 4.54
C TRP A 78 -19.17 -1.57 3.32
#